data_AF-A0A2D7IBN5-F1
#
_entry.id   AF-A0A2D7IBN5-F1
#
_cell.length_a   1.000
_cell.length_b   1.000
_cell.length_c   1.000
_cell.angle_alpha   90.00
_cell.angle_beta   90.00
_cell.angle_gamma   90.00
#
_symmetry.space_group_name_H-M   'P 1'
#
loop_
_entity.id
_entity.type
_entity.pdbx_description
1 polymer ?
#
loop_
_entity_poly.entity_id
_entity_poly.type
_entity_poly.pdbx_seq_one_letter_code
_entity_poly.pdbx_strand_id
1 'polypeptide(L)'
;MANKHIHAIYDDDDKLLSAVKILKSKGVAINDVFTPFPVHGLDHALDLKPTRIAIAAFIYGFIGFTFAILMINYIMIVDWPQNIGGKPSFTLIENLPAFVPVIFELTVFFAAHLMVITFYVRSSLWPFKKAENPIPETTDDKFLIQILSFNDQKKLLSIIKQTDYYDIDLVEDKPVPVDQIVELNDSLQVSAGFVFHSRKYSDGSSNLRIQFTKGRGSQYAKNTGLKIFRKYWSSSKSLVSNKHPEYEKINKKLENIKSKIISAKQKFKSGDISFEQLHNYVLDN
;
A
#
# COMPACT_ATOMS: atom_id res chain seq x y z
N MET A 1 -4.46 -15.88 -23.95
CA MET A 1 -5.35 -14.77 -24.34
C MET A 1 -5.32 -13.77 -23.21
N ALA A 2 -5.19 -12.47 -23.49
CA ALA A 2 -5.25 -11.44 -22.44
C ALA A 2 -6.66 -11.43 -21.83
N ASN A 3 -6.76 -11.58 -20.51
CA ASN A 3 -8.04 -11.46 -19.83
C ASN A 3 -8.45 -9.99 -19.83
N LYS A 4 -9.58 -9.67 -20.45
CA LYS A 4 -10.12 -8.31 -20.40
C LYS A 4 -10.97 -8.19 -19.16
N HIS A 5 -10.83 -7.10 -18.43
CA HIS A 5 -11.64 -6.75 -17.27
C HIS A 5 -12.46 -5.50 -17.59
N ILE A 6 -13.70 -5.51 -17.11
CA ILE A 6 -14.52 -4.30 -17.04
C ILE A 6 -14.46 -3.83 -15.59
N HIS A 7 -14.07 -2.57 -15.41
CA HIS A 7 -14.06 -1.87 -14.13
C HIS A 7 -15.27 -0.94 -14.11
N ALA A 8 -16.24 -1.25 -13.26
CA ALA A 8 -17.39 -0.36 -13.02
C ALA A 8 -17.16 0.38 -11.70
N ILE A 9 -17.04 1.71 -11.79
CA ILE A 9 -16.71 2.59 -10.68
C ILE A 9 -18.00 3.23 -10.15
N TYR A 10 -18.12 3.30 -8.83
CA TYR A 10 -19.25 3.89 -8.11
C TYR A 10 -18.72 4.92 -7.09
N ASP A 11 -19.55 5.92 -6.78
CA ASP A 11 -19.26 7.02 -5.87
C ASP A 11 -19.92 6.87 -4.49
N ASP A 12 -20.78 5.86 -4.31
CA ASP A 12 -21.60 5.66 -3.12
C ASP A 12 -21.86 4.16 -2.87
N ASP A 13 -22.00 3.75 -1.60
CA ASP A 13 -22.13 2.36 -1.19
C ASP A 13 -23.53 1.77 -1.44
N ASP A 14 -24.60 2.57 -1.33
CA ASP A 14 -25.97 2.13 -1.65
C ASP A 14 -26.11 1.83 -3.15
N LYS A 15 -25.47 2.67 -3.99
CA LYS A 15 -25.39 2.45 -5.44
C LYS A 15 -24.62 1.17 -5.77
N LEU A 16 -23.48 0.96 -5.13
CA LEU A 16 -22.69 -0.27 -5.26
C LEU A 16 -23.51 -1.51 -4.90
N LEU A 17 -24.15 -1.52 -3.72
CA LEU A 17 -24.91 -2.67 -3.23
C LEU A 17 -26.09 -2.99 -4.16
N SER A 18 -26.78 -1.96 -4.66
CA SER A 18 -27.86 -2.09 -5.63
C SER A 18 -27.34 -2.66 -6.96
N ALA A 19 -26.19 -2.17 -7.43
CA ALA A 19 -25.54 -2.66 -8.64
C ALA A 19 -25.13 -4.14 -8.52
N VAL A 20 -24.52 -4.55 -7.40
CA VAL A 20 -24.15 -5.95 -7.14
C VAL A 20 -25.39 -6.86 -7.20
N LYS A 21 -26.51 -6.47 -6.57
CA LYS A 21 -27.76 -7.24 -6.62
C LYS A 21 -28.30 -7.40 -8.05
N ILE A 22 -28.24 -6.33 -8.86
CA ILE A 22 -28.68 -6.36 -10.27
C ILE A 22 -27.74 -7.23 -11.12
N LEU A 23 -26.44 -7.11 -10.93
CA LEU A 23 -25.44 -7.89 -11.65
C LEU A 23 -25.60 -9.39 -11.32
N LYS A 24 -25.77 -9.72 -10.04
CA LYS A 24 -25.99 -11.10 -9.60
C LYS A 24 -27.32 -11.64 -10.15
N SER A 25 -28.42 -10.89 -10.07
CA SER A 25 -29.73 -11.37 -10.56
C SER A 25 -29.73 -11.68 -12.06
N LYS A 26 -28.86 -11.03 -12.83
CA LYS A 26 -28.64 -11.26 -14.26
C LYS A 26 -27.59 -12.34 -14.56
N GLY A 27 -27.05 -13.01 -13.54
CA GLY A 27 -26.07 -14.08 -13.69
C GLY A 27 -24.68 -13.60 -14.12
N VAL A 28 -24.34 -12.34 -13.89
CA VAL A 28 -22.99 -11.83 -14.15
C VAL A 28 -22.03 -12.35 -13.09
N ALA A 29 -20.94 -12.99 -13.51
CA ALA A 29 -19.87 -13.41 -12.63
C ALA A 29 -18.97 -12.22 -12.28
N ILE A 30 -19.07 -11.73 -11.05
CA ILE A 30 -18.19 -10.69 -10.49
C ILE A 30 -16.88 -11.38 -10.07
N ASN A 31 -15.74 -10.81 -10.47
CA ASN A 31 -14.43 -11.34 -10.10
C ASN A 31 -14.03 -10.88 -8.69
N ASP A 32 -14.10 -9.56 -8.46
CA ASP A 32 -13.79 -8.96 -7.18
C ASP A 32 -14.50 -7.60 -7.01
N VAL A 33 -14.63 -7.15 -5.76
CA VAL A 33 -15.19 -5.84 -5.42
C VAL A 33 -14.25 -5.14 -4.45
N PHE A 34 -13.78 -3.97 -4.83
CA PHE A 34 -12.86 -3.16 -4.03
C PHE A 34 -13.62 -2.01 -3.40
N THR A 35 -13.52 -1.88 -2.07
CA THR A 35 -14.17 -0.83 -1.28
C THR A 35 -13.17 -0.19 -0.31
N PRO A 36 -13.25 1.13 -0.07
CA PRO A 36 -12.34 1.83 0.85
C PRO A 36 -12.63 1.48 2.32
N PHE A 37 -13.85 1.04 2.62
CA PHE A 37 -14.28 0.61 3.95
C PHE A 37 -15.24 -0.60 3.86
N PRO A 38 -15.53 -1.28 4.99
CA PRO A 38 -16.46 -2.40 5.01
C PRO A 38 -17.90 -1.96 4.73
N VAL A 39 -18.48 -2.43 3.61
CA VAL A 39 -19.89 -2.20 3.28
C VAL A 39 -20.75 -3.34 3.84
N HIS A 40 -21.67 -3.01 4.74
CA HIS A 40 -22.52 -4.01 5.38
C HIS A 40 -23.47 -4.69 4.38
N GLY A 41 -23.47 -6.04 4.37
CA GLY A 41 -24.32 -6.83 3.49
C GLY A 41 -23.77 -7.04 2.07
N LEU A 42 -22.58 -6.52 1.76
CA LEU A 42 -21.90 -6.79 0.50
C LEU A 42 -21.53 -8.28 0.35
N ASP A 43 -21.08 -8.90 1.43
CA ASP A 43 -20.77 -10.33 1.51
C ASP A 43 -21.99 -11.21 1.21
N HIS A 44 -23.15 -10.84 1.76
CA HIS A 44 -24.43 -11.50 1.46
C HIS A 44 -24.88 -11.24 0.02
N ALA A 45 -24.68 -10.04 -0.51
CA ALA A 45 -25.03 -9.71 -1.89
C ALA A 45 -24.16 -10.45 -2.92
N LEU A 46 -22.90 -10.71 -2.58
CA LEU A 46 -21.94 -11.49 -3.36
C LEU A 46 -22.07 -13.01 -3.16
N ASP A 47 -22.90 -13.47 -2.22
CA ASP A 47 -23.07 -14.89 -1.87
C ASP A 47 -21.74 -15.55 -1.44
N LEU A 48 -20.94 -14.82 -0.67
CA LEU A 48 -19.66 -15.33 -0.17
C LEU A 48 -19.88 -16.35 0.96
N LYS A 49 -19.06 -17.40 0.96
CA LYS A 49 -19.08 -18.40 2.04
C LYS A 49 -18.54 -17.80 3.34
N PRO A 50 -19.10 -18.16 4.49
CA PRO A 50 -18.60 -17.69 5.78
C PRO A 50 -17.15 -18.12 6.03
N THR A 51 -16.40 -17.26 6.69
CA THR A 51 -14.99 -17.53 7.02
C THR A 51 -14.88 -18.58 8.15
N ARG A 52 -13.77 -19.32 8.15
CA ARG A 52 -13.48 -20.36 9.17
C ARG A 52 -12.53 -19.88 10.26
N ILE A 53 -12.30 -18.58 10.38
CA ILE A 53 -11.28 -18.01 11.26
C ILE A 53 -11.62 -18.19 12.75
N ALA A 54 -12.92 -18.17 13.10
CA ALA A 54 -13.38 -18.42 14.46
C ALA A 54 -13.07 -19.85 14.93
N ILE A 55 -13.25 -20.85 14.05
CA ILE A 55 -12.92 -22.25 14.35
C ILE A 55 -11.42 -22.41 14.57
N ALA A 56 -10.59 -21.75 13.74
CA ALA A 56 -9.14 -21.75 13.92
C ALA A 56 -8.74 -21.14 15.27
N ALA A 57 -9.31 -20.00 15.65
CA ALA A 57 -9.04 -19.36 16.94
C ALA A 57 -9.37 -20.26 18.14
N PHE A 58 -10.49 -21.01 18.08
CA PHE A 58 -10.85 -21.98 19.11
C PHE A 58 -9.79 -23.09 19.24
N ILE A 59 -9.35 -23.66 18.12
CA ILE A 59 -8.30 -24.69 18.10
C ILE A 59 -6.99 -24.15 18.68
N TYR A 60 -6.61 -22.93 18.31
CA TYR A 60 -5.39 -22.29 18.84
C TYR A 60 -5.48 -22.01 20.34
N GLY A 61 -6.64 -21.57 20.83
CA GLY A 61 -6.88 -21.44 22.26
C GLY A 61 -6.75 -22.78 22.99
N PHE A 62 -7.33 -23.86 22.45
CA PHE A 62 -7.21 -25.19 23.04
C PHE A 62 -5.77 -25.71 23.08
N ILE A 63 -4.97 -25.40 22.05
CA ILE A 63 -3.54 -25.69 22.03
C ILE A 63 -2.81 -24.89 23.12
N GLY A 64 -3.08 -23.59 23.25
CA GLY A 64 -2.50 -22.74 24.31
C GLY A 64 -2.84 -23.21 25.72
N PHE A 65 -4.10 -23.60 25.95
CA PHE A 65 -4.56 -24.17 27.20
C PHE A 65 -3.82 -25.47 27.54
N THR A 66 -3.74 -26.39 26.58
CA THR A 66 -3.05 -27.67 26.76
C THR A 66 -1.56 -27.46 27.01
N PHE A 67 -0.93 -26.55 26.26
CA PHE A 67 0.47 -26.17 26.42
C PHE A 67 0.74 -25.62 27.82
N ALA A 68 -0.10 -24.71 28.32
CA ALA A 68 0.06 -24.12 29.64
C ALA A 68 -0.01 -25.16 30.76
N ILE A 69 -0.98 -26.08 30.70
CA ILE A 69 -1.12 -27.16 31.68
C ILE A 69 0.11 -28.06 31.69
N LEU A 70 0.55 -28.50 30.51
CA LEU A 70 1.71 -29.38 30.39
C LEU A 70 2.99 -28.70 30.86
N MET A 71 3.20 -27.44 30.49
CA MET A 71 4.36 -26.65 30.89
C MET A 71 4.44 -26.49 32.42
N ILE A 72 3.33 -26.06 33.05
CA ILE A 72 3.30 -25.82 34.50
C ILE A 72 3.45 -27.14 35.26
N ASN A 73 2.75 -28.20 34.83
CA ASN A 73 2.87 -29.51 35.44
C ASN A 73 4.30 -30.04 35.37
N TYR A 74 4.94 -29.90 34.21
CA TYR A 74 6.32 -30.33 34.02
C TYR A 74 7.28 -29.57 34.95
N ILE A 75 7.27 -28.24 34.93
CA ILE A 75 8.21 -27.42 35.70
C ILE A 75 8.01 -27.58 37.21
N MET A 76 6.76 -27.44 37.69
CA MET A 76 6.48 -27.29 39.12
C MET A 76 6.34 -28.61 39.88
N ILE A 77 6.12 -29.73 39.18
CA ILE A 77 5.76 -31.01 39.82
C ILE A 77 6.72 -32.11 39.39
N VAL A 78 6.96 -32.27 38.08
CA VAL A 78 7.76 -33.39 37.56
C VAL A 78 9.26 -33.11 37.64
N ASP A 79 9.69 -31.95 37.15
CA ASP A 79 11.11 -31.62 37.01
C ASP A 79 11.72 -31.17 38.34
N TRP A 80 11.17 -30.12 38.97
CA TRP A 80 11.69 -29.62 40.24
C TRP A 80 10.60 -29.16 41.21
N PRO A 81 10.01 -30.09 41.99
CA PRO A 81 9.00 -29.75 43.00
C PRO A 81 9.64 -29.07 44.21
N GLN A 82 9.59 -27.73 44.23
CA GLN A 82 10.10 -26.91 45.33
C GLN A 82 8.99 -26.53 46.32
N ASN A 83 9.32 -26.49 47.61
CA ASN A 83 8.45 -25.89 48.61
C ASN A 83 8.63 -24.36 48.62
N ILE A 84 7.73 -23.65 47.93
CA ILE A 84 7.72 -22.18 47.85
C ILE A 84 6.56 -21.64 48.68
N GLY A 85 6.86 -21.03 49.83
CA GLY A 85 5.87 -20.37 50.67
C GLY A 85 4.83 -21.32 51.29
N GLY A 86 5.16 -22.62 51.43
CA GLY A 86 4.26 -23.63 52.01
C GLY A 86 3.09 -24.02 51.11
N LYS A 87 3.10 -23.62 49.84
CA LYS A 87 2.05 -23.98 48.89
C LYS A 87 2.12 -25.47 48.57
N PRO A 88 0.98 -26.16 48.46
CA PRO A 88 0.98 -27.56 48.05
C PRO A 88 1.56 -27.66 46.63
N SER A 89 2.55 -28.52 46.41
CA SER A 89 3.24 -28.68 45.11
C SER A 89 3.36 -30.13 44.68
N PHE A 90 2.62 -31.04 45.34
CA PHE A 90 2.66 -32.47 45.06
C PHE A 90 1.76 -32.86 43.89
N THR A 91 0.62 -32.18 43.72
CA THR A 91 -0.28 -32.38 42.59
C THR A 91 -0.73 -31.06 41.97
N LEU A 92 -1.07 -31.06 40.68
CA LEU A 92 -1.48 -29.86 39.95
C LEU A 92 -2.78 -29.28 40.49
N ILE A 93 -3.66 -30.15 40.97
CA ILE A 93 -5.00 -29.79 41.44
C ILE A 93 -4.91 -28.97 42.73
N GLU A 94 -4.01 -29.33 43.65
CA GLU A 94 -3.89 -28.65 44.94
C GLU A 94 -3.45 -27.17 44.81
N ASN A 95 -2.64 -26.84 43.81
CA ASN A 95 -2.15 -25.47 43.59
C ASN A 95 -2.78 -24.80 42.37
N LEU A 96 -3.83 -25.39 41.79
CA LEU A 96 -4.45 -24.92 40.56
C LEU A 96 -4.81 -23.43 40.57
N PRO A 97 -5.37 -22.85 41.66
CA PRO A 97 -5.73 -21.43 41.68
C PRO A 97 -4.56 -20.48 41.39
N ALA A 98 -3.33 -20.85 41.76
CA ALA A 98 -2.16 -20.04 41.48
C ALA A 98 -1.74 -20.06 40.00
N PHE A 99 -2.15 -21.09 39.26
CA PHE A 99 -1.80 -21.31 37.86
C PHE A 99 -2.86 -20.82 36.87
N VAL A 100 -4.11 -20.64 37.31
CA VAL A 100 -5.21 -20.15 36.48
C VAL A 100 -4.86 -18.88 35.69
N PRO A 101 -4.21 -17.84 36.28
CA PRO A 101 -3.85 -16.64 35.51
C PRO A 101 -2.92 -16.94 34.34
N VAL A 102 -1.90 -17.79 34.54
CA VAL A 102 -0.94 -18.15 33.48
C VAL A 102 -1.62 -19.00 32.40
N ILE A 103 -2.47 -19.94 32.79
CA ILE A 103 -3.24 -20.77 31.86
C ILE A 103 -4.16 -19.90 31.00
N PHE A 104 -4.85 -18.94 31.61
CA PHE A 104 -5.71 -17.99 30.91
C PHE A 104 -4.93 -17.13 29.91
N GLU A 105 -3.85 -16.48 30.36
CA GLU A 105 -3.04 -15.60 29.51
C GLU A 105 -2.43 -16.35 28.33
N LEU A 106 -1.91 -17.58 28.54
CA LEU A 106 -1.39 -18.40 27.44
C LEU A 106 -2.48 -18.83 26.47
N THR A 107 -3.68 -19.17 26.96
CA THR A 107 -4.82 -19.50 26.11
C THR A 107 -5.17 -18.33 25.18
N VAL A 108 -5.26 -17.11 25.73
CA VAL A 108 -5.55 -15.88 24.98
C VAL A 108 -4.41 -15.54 24.01
N PHE A 109 -3.15 -15.66 24.47
CA PHE A 109 -1.97 -15.37 23.66
C PHE A 109 -1.91 -16.23 22.39
N PHE A 110 -2.06 -17.54 22.52
CA PHE A 110 -2.04 -18.46 21.39
C PHE A 110 -3.23 -18.25 20.45
N ALA A 111 -4.44 -18.06 21.00
CA ALA A 111 -5.63 -17.78 20.21
C ALA A 111 -5.46 -16.52 19.35
N ALA A 112 -5.00 -15.42 19.95
CA ALA A 112 -4.86 -14.13 19.28
C ALA A 112 -3.71 -14.08 18.28
N HIS A 113 -2.51 -14.55 18.63
CA HIS A 113 -1.36 -14.43 17.72
C HIS A 113 -1.50 -15.36 16.52
N LEU A 114 -1.91 -16.61 16.75
CA LEU A 114 -2.07 -17.57 15.65
C LEU A 114 -3.25 -17.21 14.74
N MET A 115 -4.33 -16.59 15.24
CA MET A 115 -5.41 -16.12 14.35
C MET A 115 -4.95 -14.98 13.44
N VAL A 116 -4.15 -14.03 13.96
CA VAL A 116 -3.63 -12.89 13.18
C VAL A 116 -2.66 -13.38 12.10
N ILE A 117 -1.76 -14.30 12.45
CA ILE A 117 -0.84 -14.90 11.49
C ILE A 117 -1.63 -15.66 10.41
N THR A 118 -2.64 -16.45 10.79
CA THR A 118 -3.50 -17.16 9.84
C THR A 118 -4.26 -16.21 8.93
N PHE A 119 -4.74 -15.08 9.44
CA PHE A 119 -5.36 -14.02 8.64
C PHE A 119 -4.38 -13.47 7.59
N TYR A 120 -3.16 -13.10 7.99
CA TYR A 120 -2.15 -12.59 7.05
C TYR A 120 -1.78 -13.60 5.97
N VAL A 121 -1.59 -14.86 6.32
CA VAL A 121 -1.26 -15.91 5.34
C VAL A 121 -2.44 -16.17 4.40
N ARG A 122 -3.67 -16.29 4.93
CA ARG A 122 -4.88 -16.56 4.14
C ARG A 122 -5.24 -15.43 3.19
N SER A 123 -5.07 -14.19 3.62
CA SER A 123 -5.34 -12.98 2.82
C SER A 123 -4.12 -12.55 1.98
N SER A 124 -3.02 -13.31 2.03
CA SER A 124 -1.77 -13.01 1.34
C SER A 124 -1.28 -11.59 1.61
N LEU A 125 -1.08 -11.26 2.90
CA LEU A 125 -0.59 -9.96 3.36
C LEU A 125 0.80 -10.15 3.99
N TRP A 126 1.81 -9.50 3.42
CA TRP A 126 3.18 -9.47 3.96
C TRP A 126 3.90 -8.15 3.62
N PRO A 127 4.90 -7.73 4.40
CA PRO A 127 5.50 -6.39 4.28
C PRO A 127 6.04 -6.01 2.89
N PHE A 128 6.48 -6.98 2.10
CA PHE A 128 7.08 -6.76 0.78
C PHE A 128 6.12 -7.07 -0.39
N LYS A 129 4.83 -7.30 -0.11
CA LYS A 129 3.83 -7.50 -1.18
C LYS A 129 3.57 -6.16 -1.88
N LYS A 130 3.59 -6.16 -3.21
CA LYS A 130 3.14 -5.00 -3.99
C LYS A 130 1.63 -4.86 -3.85
N ALA A 131 1.14 -3.63 -3.72
CA ALA A 131 -0.29 -3.38 -3.68
C ALA A 131 -0.93 -3.77 -5.01
N GLU A 132 -2.04 -4.51 -4.94
CA GLU A 132 -2.79 -5.04 -6.10
C GLU A 132 -4.04 -4.18 -6.40
N ASN A 133 -4.04 -2.91 -5.95
CA ASN A 133 -5.16 -2.00 -6.14
C ASN A 133 -5.28 -1.64 -7.63
N PRO A 134 -6.41 -1.92 -8.29
CA PRO A 134 -6.58 -1.59 -9.71
C PRO A 134 -6.57 -0.09 -9.98
N ILE A 135 -7.14 0.69 -9.05
CA ILE A 135 -7.24 2.15 -9.11
C ILE A 135 -6.91 2.71 -7.72
N PRO A 136 -6.02 3.70 -7.57
CA PRO A 136 -5.67 4.25 -6.25
C PRO A 136 -6.86 4.85 -5.48
N GLU A 137 -7.83 5.41 -6.18
CA GLU A 137 -9.02 6.06 -5.64
C GLU A 137 -9.94 5.09 -4.88
N THR A 138 -9.82 3.77 -5.10
CA THR A 138 -10.61 2.77 -4.37
C THR A 138 -10.23 2.63 -2.90
N THR A 139 -9.13 3.27 -2.49
CA THR A 139 -8.70 3.35 -1.10
C THR A 139 -9.12 4.65 -0.41
N ASP A 140 -9.58 5.65 -1.16
CA ASP A 140 -9.98 6.96 -0.64
C ASP A 140 -11.50 7.08 -0.61
N ASP A 141 -12.15 7.14 -1.78
CA ASP A 141 -13.58 7.47 -1.89
C ASP A 141 -14.38 6.64 -2.91
N LYS A 142 -13.74 5.95 -3.86
CA LYS A 142 -14.45 5.22 -4.93
C LYS A 142 -14.65 3.74 -4.60
N PHE A 143 -15.71 3.16 -5.15
CA PHE A 143 -15.96 1.72 -5.09
C PHE A 143 -15.84 1.12 -6.49
N LEU A 144 -15.28 -0.08 -6.60
CA LEU A 144 -14.99 -0.71 -7.88
C LEU A 144 -15.52 -2.14 -7.92
N ILE A 145 -16.33 -2.46 -8.94
CA ILE A 145 -16.70 -3.83 -9.30
C ILE A 145 -15.84 -4.26 -10.49
N GLN A 146 -15.06 -5.32 -10.32
CA GLN A 146 -14.28 -5.92 -11.40
C GLN A 146 -15.02 -7.13 -11.97
N ILE A 147 -15.25 -7.12 -13.29
CA ILE A 147 -15.95 -8.20 -14.00
C ILE A 147 -15.04 -8.75 -15.09
N LEU A 148 -14.88 -10.08 -15.13
CA LEU A 148 -14.15 -10.76 -16.19
C LEU A 148 -14.95 -10.73 -17.51
N SER A 149 -14.36 -10.13 -18.55
CA SER A 149 -14.96 -9.99 -19.87
C SER A 149 -14.44 -11.09 -20.81
N PHE A 150 -15.15 -12.22 -20.87
CA PHE A 150 -14.80 -13.32 -21.78
C PHE A 150 -15.40 -13.17 -23.19
N ASN A 151 -16.72 -13.01 -23.34
CA ASN A 151 -17.37 -13.05 -24.68
C ASN A 151 -18.45 -11.98 -24.95
N ASP A 152 -19.11 -11.41 -23.94
CA ASP A 152 -20.33 -10.59 -24.08
C ASP A 152 -20.18 -9.14 -23.59
N GLN A 153 -19.14 -8.42 -24.04
CA GLN A 153 -18.87 -7.04 -23.61
C GLN A 153 -20.06 -6.10 -23.78
N LYS A 154 -20.75 -6.15 -24.93
CA LYS A 154 -21.89 -5.26 -25.21
C LYS A 154 -23.06 -5.49 -24.25
N LYS A 155 -23.30 -6.74 -23.86
CA LYS A 155 -24.37 -7.11 -22.92
C LYS A 155 -24.00 -6.71 -21.49
N LEU A 156 -22.74 -6.88 -21.09
CA LEU A 156 -22.25 -6.42 -19.79
C LEU A 156 -22.37 -4.91 -19.66
N LEU A 157 -21.91 -4.17 -20.68
CA LEU A 157 -22.02 -2.71 -20.71
C LEU A 157 -23.48 -2.24 -20.67
N SER A 158 -24.41 -2.91 -21.36
CA SER A 158 -25.83 -2.54 -21.29
C SER A 158 -26.45 -2.82 -19.91
N ILE A 159 -25.98 -3.85 -19.21
CA ILE A 159 -26.41 -4.15 -17.84
C ILE A 159 -25.88 -3.12 -16.86
N ILE A 160 -24.59 -2.78 -16.93
CA ILE A 160 -23.97 -1.79 -16.04
C ILE A 160 -24.60 -0.41 -16.27
N LYS A 161 -24.94 -0.08 -17.53
CA LYS A 161 -25.65 1.17 -17.86
C LYS A 161 -27.03 1.33 -17.23
N GLN A 162 -27.64 0.24 -16.74
CA GLN A 162 -28.90 0.31 -15.98
C GLN A 162 -28.68 0.62 -14.50
N THR A 163 -27.45 0.49 -14.02
CA THR A 163 -27.05 0.87 -12.65
C THR A 163 -26.61 2.32 -12.62
N ASP A 164 -26.62 2.94 -11.44
CA ASP A 164 -26.12 4.30 -11.24
C ASP A 164 -24.60 4.28 -11.05
N TYR A 165 -23.87 4.09 -12.16
CA TYR A 165 -22.41 4.02 -12.18
C TYR A 165 -21.80 5.41 -12.37
N TYR A 166 -20.64 5.65 -11.77
CA TYR A 166 -19.88 6.88 -11.92
C TYR A 166 -19.05 6.88 -13.22
N ASP A 167 -18.26 5.82 -13.42
CA ASP A 167 -17.43 5.66 -14.62
C ASP A 167 -17.23 4.17 -14.97
N ILE A 168 -16.84 3.88 -16.22
CA ILE A 168 -16.57 2.52 -16.70
C ILE A 168 -15.26 2.51 -17.48
N ASP A 169 -14.31 1.70 -16.99
CA ASP A 169 -13.03 1.46 -17.64
C ASP A 169 -12.93 0.05 -18.22
N LEU A 170 -12.30 -0.05 -19.38
CA LEU A 170 -11.96 -1.31 -20.04
C LEU A 170 -10.46 -1.54 -19.92
N VAL A 171 -10.07 -2.46 -19.04
CA VAL A 171 -8.66 -2.76 -18.76
C VAL A 171 -8.32 -4.13 -19.35
N GLU A 172 -7.29 -4.19 -20.18
CA GLU A 172 -6.74 -5.46 -20.65
C GLU A 172 -5.59 -5.89 -19.72
N ASP A 173 -5.69 -7.07 -19.09
CA ASP A 173 -4.57 -7.63 -18.35
C ASP A 173 -3.42 -7.88 -19.31
N LYS A 174 -2.40 -7.03 -19.25
CA LYS A 174 -1.07 -7.43 -19.69
C LYS A 174 -0.59 -8.46 -18.67
N PRO A 175 -0.32 -9.72 -19.05
CA PRO A 175 0.31 -10.65 -18.12
C PRO A 175 1.65 -10.03 -17.74
N VAL A 176 1.77 -9.64 -16.49
CA VAL A 176 2.98 -9.09 -15.88
C VAL A 176 3.92 -10.29 -15.69
N PRO A 177 4.99 -10.47 -16.49
CA PRO A 177 5.88 -11.61 -16.34
C PRO A 177 6.65 -11.42 -15.03
N VAL A 178 6.47 -12.35 -14.10
CA VAL A 178 7.00 -12.30 -12.73
C VAL A 178 8.53 -12.19 -12.72
N ASP A 179 9.21 -12.67 -13.76
CA ASP A 179 10.68 -12.79 -13.78
C ASP A 179 11.43 -11.59 -14.41
N GLN A 180 10.79 -10.71 -15.18
CA GLN A 180 11.49 -9.60 -15.86
C GLN A 180 11.38 -8.22 -15.17
N ILE A 181 10.53 -8.08 -14.16
CA ILE A 181 10.17 -6.77 -13.58
C ILE A 181 11.03 -6.39 -12.38
N VAL A 182 11.71 -7.35 -11.76
CA VAL A 182 12.39 -7.13 -10.49
C VAL A 182 13.73 -6.40 -10.65
N GLU A 183 14.48 -6.61 -11.74
CA GLU A 183 15.80 -5.96 -11.91
C GLU A 183 15.82 -4.68 -12.76
N LEU A 184 14.92 -4.53 -13.73
CA LEU A 184 14.98 -3.41 -14.69
C LEU A 184 14.23 -2.14 -14.29
N ASN A 185 13.16 -2.18 -13.49
CA ASN A 185 12.33 -0.98 -13.29
C ASN A 185 12.63 -0.15 -12.03
N ASP A 186 13.14 -0.77 -10.95
CA ASP A 186 13.48 -0.02 -9.72
C ASP A 186 14.85 0.69 -9.83
N SER A 187 15.69 0.24 -10.77
CA SER A 187 16.98 0.84 -11.09
C SER A 187 16.89 2.02 -12.07
N LEU A 188 15.73 2.24 -12.72
CA LEU A 188 15.55 3.18 -13.82
C LEU A 188 14.63 4.39 -13.54
N GLN A 189 13.85 4.39 -12.45
CA GLN A 189 13.00 5.54 -12.09
C GLN A 189 13.77 6.59 -11.29
N VAL A 190 14.20 7.66 -11.97
CA VAL A 190 14.78 8.86 -11.35
C VAL A 190 13.76 10.00 -11.35
N SER A 191 13.41 10.50 -10.16
CA SER A 191 12.66 11.74 -10.00
C SER A 191 13.61 12.92 -9.81
N ALA A 192 13.17 14.10 -10.25
CA ALA A 192 13.94 15.35 -10.16
C ALA A 192 13.00 16.45 -9.66
N GLY A 193 13.37 17.15 -8.60
CA GLY A 193 12.58 18.21 -7.99
C GLY A 193 13.42 19.42 -7.61
N PHE A 194 12.78 20.57 -7.40
CA PHE A 194 13.43 21.78 -6.92
C PHE A 194 13.26 21.94 -5.41
N VAL A 195 14.35 22.18 -4.70
CA VAL A 195 14.37 22.33 -3.24
C VAL A 195 15.21 23.53 -2.85
N PHE A 196 14.79 24.29 -1.85
CA PHE A 196 15.57 25.42 -1.37
C PHE A 196 16.70 25.00 -0.44
N HIS A 197 17.82 25.73 -0.49
CA HIS A 197 18.81 25.65 0.58
C HIS A 197 18.24 26.19 1.89
N SER A 198 18.48 25.47 3.00
CA SER A 198 18.04 25.86 4.35
C SER A 198 18.51 27.27 4.75
N ARG A 199 19.81 27.57 4.54
CA ARG A 199 20.42 28.88 4.78
C ARG A 199 19.91 29.93 3.79
N LYS A 200 19.49 31.07 4.34
CA LYS A 200 19.13 32.29 3.58
C LYS A 200 20.36 33.18 3.46
N TYR A 201 20.41 33.99 2.41
CA TYR A 201 21.38 35.07 2.29
C TYR A 201 20.94 36.29 3.12
N SER A 202 21.83 37.27 3.28
CA SER A 202 21.58 38.51 4.02
C SER A 202 20.40 39.32 3.47
N ASP A 203 20.15 39.25 2.16
CA ASP A 203 19.02 39.86 1.48
C ASP A 203 17.68 39.14 1.74
N GLY A 204 17.69 37.97 2.39
CA GLY A 204 16.52 37.14 2.66
C GLY A 204 16.17 36.14 1.55
N SER A 205 16.93 36.10 0.45
CA SER A 205 16.79 35.12 -0.63
C SER A 205 17.35 33.75 -0.23
N SER A 206 16.98 32.70 -0.96
CA SER A 206 17.52 31.35 -0.78
C SER A 206 18.00 30.80 -2.11
N ASN A 207 19.08 30.01 -2.09
CA ASN A 207 19.54 29.32 -3.30
C ASN A 207 18.57 28.19 -3.65
N LEU A 208 18.17 28.09 -4.91
CA LEU A 208 17.42 26.96 -5.43
C LEU A 208 18.39 25.80 -5.72
N ARG A 209 17.97 24.58 -5.40
CA ARG A 209 18.72 23.34 -5.65
C ARG A 209 17.87 22.41 -6.49
N ILE A 210 18.53 21.57 -7.27
CA ILE A 210 17.88 20.43 -7.94
C ILE A 210 18.22 19.20 -7.12
N GLN A 211 17.20 18.46 -6.74
CA GLN A 211 17.32 17.19 -6.04
C GLN A 211 16.91 16.06 -6.98
N PHE A 212 17.80 15.10 -7.17
CA PHE A 212 17.52 13.84 -7.86
C PHE A 212 17.34 12.72 -6.84
N THR A 213 16.32 11.91 -7.03
CA THR A 213 16.01 10.77 -6.17
C THR A 213 15.87 9.51 -7.04
N LYS A 214 16.61 8.46 -6.68
CA LYS A 214 16.53 7.12 -7.28
C LYS A 214 16.06 6.14 -6.21
N GLY A 215 14.84 5.61 -6.38
CA GLY A 215 14.22 4.68 -5.44
C GLY A 215 14.14 5.20 -3.99
N ARG A 216 14.20 4.28 -3.03
CA ARG A 216 14.22 4.58 -1.59
C ARG A 216 15.66 4.54 -1.06
N GLY A 217 16.36 5.67 -1.06
CA GLY A 217 17.64 5.82 -0.35
C GLY A 217 18.75 6.56 -1.09
N SER A 218 18.69 6.68 -2.42
CA SER A 218 19.68 7.45 -3.20
C SER A 218 19.14 8.85 -3.52
N GLN A 219 19.55 9.84 -2.73
CA GLN A 219 19.18 11.25 -2.93
C GLN A 219 20.43 12.10 -3.08
N TYR A 220 20.44 12.98 -4.08
CA TYR A 220 21.52 13.93 -4.28
C TYR A 220 20.96 15.30 -4.67
N ALA A 221 21.48 16.38 -4.07
CA ALA A 221 21.04 17.73 -4.35
C ALA A 221 22.23 18.67 -4.65
N LYS A 222 22.15 19.43 -5.75
CA LYS A 222 23.19 20.39 -6.18
C LYS A 222 22.59 21.78 -6.39
N ASN A 223 23.36 22.81 -6.05
CA ASN A 223 22.95 24.21 -6.14
C ASN A 223 22.83 24.65 -7.60
N THR A 224 21.74 25.34 -7.96
CA THR A 224 21.58 25.93 -9.30
C THR A 224 22.25 27.29 -9.44
N GLY A 225 22.57 27.93 -8.31
CA GLY A 225 23.09 29.30 -8.27
C GLY A 225 21.99 30.36 -8.43
N LEU A 226 20.72 29.97 -8.57
CA LEU A 226 19.59 30.89 -8.64
C LEU A 226 19.16 31.30 -7.24
N LYS A 227 19.29 32.59 -6.93
CA LYS A 227 18.79 33.19 -5.69
C LYS A 227 17.34 33.62 -5.90
N ILE A 228 16.44 33.05 -5.11
CA ILE A 228 15.00 33.30 -5.23
C ILE A 228 14.43 33.58 -3.84
N PHE A 229 13.56 34.58 -3.75
CA PHE A 229 12.72 34.78 -2.58
C PHE A 229 11.60 33.73 -2.54
N ARG A 230 11.60 32.89 -1.51
CA ARG A 230 10.63 31.78 -1.38
C ARG A 230 9.17 32.21 -1.49
N LYS A 231 8.82 33.43 -1.04
CA LYS A 231 7.47 34.01 -1.14
C LYS A 231 6.95 34.21 -2.57
N TYR A 232 7.85 34.26 -3.56
CA TYR A 232 7.50 34.44 -4.98
C TYR A 232 7.65 33.14 -5.79
N TRP A 233 7.96 32.02 -5.14
CA TRP A 233 8.07 30.71 -5.78
C TRP A 233 6.72 29.99 -5.85
N SER A 234 6.39 29.45 -7.02
CA SER A 234 5.24 28.57 -7.20
C SER A 234 5.70 27.13 -7.32
N SER A 235 5.43 26.31 -6.30
CA SER A 235 5.81 24.87 -6.29
C SER A 235 5.10 24.06 -7.37
N SER A 236 3.84 24.36 -7.65
CA SER A 236 3.05 23.65 -8.68
C SER A 236 3.57 23.90 -10.09
N LYS A 237 3.99 25.14 -10.39
CA LYS A 237 4.49 25.52 -11.72
C LYS A 237 6.01 25.42 -11.86
N SER A 238 6.72 25.27 -10.73
CA SER A 238 8.19 25.37 -10.65
C SER A 238 8.73 26.63 -11.36
N LEU A 239 8.09 27.77 -11.09
CA LEU A 239 8.36 29.07 -11.68
C LEU A 239 8.28 30.17 -10.62
N VAL A 240 8.88 31.32 -10.93
CA VAL A 240 8.84 32.52 -10.10
C VAL A 240 7.76 33.48 -10.62
N SER A 241 6.98 34.06 -9.69
CA SER A 241 5.98 35.09 -9.97
C SER A 241 6.60 36.36 -10.55
N ASN A 242 5.83 37.09 -11.37
CA ASN A 242 6.15 38.43 -11.87
C ASN A 242 6.47 39.47 -10.79
N LYS A 243 6.15 39.21 -9.52
CA LYS A 243 6.50 40.05 -8.37
C LYS A 243 7.99 40.00 -7.98
N HIS A 244 8.77 39.07 -8.56
CA HIS A 244 10.20 38.96 -8.29
C HIS A 244 11.00 39.93 -9.19
N PRO A 245 11.97 40.69 -8.66
CA PRO A 245 12.73 41.68 -9.42
C PRO A 245 13.37 41.14 -10.71
N GLU A 246 13.89 39.91 -10.68
CA GLU A 246 14.53 39.25 -11.83
C GLU A 246 13.69 38.11 -12.46
N TYR A 247 12.35 38.18 -12.43
CA TYR A 247 11.50 37.04 -12.80
C TYR A 247 11.76 36.50 -14.22
N GLU A 248 11.94 37.35 -15.22
CA GLU A 248 12.16 36.93 -16.63
C GLU A 248 13.45 36.14 -16.78
N LYS A 249 14.54 36.68 -16.23
CA LYS A 249 15.87 36.07 -16.29
C LYS A 249 15.91 34.73 -15.56
N ILE A 250 15.25 34.66 -14.40
CA ILE A 250 15.19 33.43 -13.60
C ILE A 250 14.33 32.38 -14.29
N ASN A 251 13.13 32.73 -14.78
CA ASN A 251 12.24 31.79 -15.45
C ASN A 251 12.85 31.27 -16.76
N LYS A 252 13.55 32.11 -17.54
CA LYS A 252 14.29 31.65 -18.72
C LYS A 252 15.38 30.63 -18.37
N LYS A 253 16.11 30.83 -17.28
CA LYS A 253 17.09 29.85 -16.77
C LYS A 253 16.42 28.57 -16.27
N LEU A 254 15.29 28.67 -15.57
CA LEU A 254 14.54 27.52 -15.10
C LEU A 254 14.01 26.66 -16.25
N GLU A 255 13.52 27.25 -17.33
CA GLU A 255 13.07 26.50 -18.51
C GLU A 255 14.23 25.75 -19.19
N ASN A 256 15.40 26.38 -19.30
CA ASN A 256 16.60 25.70 -19.79
C ASN A 256 17.04 24.54 -18.87
N ILE A 257 16.92 24.71 -17.56
CA ILE A 257 17.20 23.64 -16.60
C ILE A 257 16.18 22.50 -16.75
N LYS A 258 14.88 22.80 -16.92
CA LYS A 258 13.83 21.80 -17.12
C LYS A 258 14.06 20.99 -18.40
N SER A 259 14.43 21.63 -19.50
CA SER A 259 14.73 20.93 -20.76
C SER A 259 15.96 20.02 -20.61
N LYS A 260 17.01 20.48 -19.93
CA LYS A 260 18.19 19.65 -19.58
C LYS A 260 17.81 18.46 -18.70
N ILE A 261 16.93 18.62 -17.71
CA ILE A 261 16.44 17.52 -16.85
C ILE A 261 15.74 16.45 -17.69
N ILE A 262 14.91 16.85 -18.67
CA ILE A 262 14.22 15.90 -19.56
C ILE A 262 15.24 15.09 -20.38
N SER A 263 16.22 15.77 -20.98
CA SER A 263 17.30 15.12 -21.73
C SER A 263 18.16 14.20 -20.85
N ALA A 264 18.46 14.62 -19.61
CA ALA A 264 19.21 13.82 -18.64
C ALA A 264 18.47 12.53 -18.27
N LYS A 265 17.15 12.62 -18.03
CA LYS A 265 16.32 11.46 -17.73
C LYS A 265 16.26 10.47 -18.88
N GLN A 266 16.23 10.96 -20.12
CA GLN A 266 16.29 10.11 -21.31
C GLN A 266 17.62 9.39 -21.43
N LYS A 267 18.74 10.10 -21.25
CA LYS A 267 20.10 9.51 -21.27
C LYS A 267 20.36 8.51 -20.13
N PHE A 268 19.79 8.77 -18.96
CA PHE A 268 19.83 7.82 -17.85
C PHE A 268 19.01 6.56 -18.18
N LYS A 269 17.88 6.73 -18.87
CA LYS A 269 17.02 5.61 -19.30
C LYS A 269 17.67 4.74 -20.39
N SER A 270 18.48 5.32 -21.28
CA SER A 270 19.27 4.59 -22.28
C SER A 270 20.53 3.94 -21.72
N GLY A 271 20.91 4.25 -20.47
CA GLY A 271 22.12 3.72 -19.82
C GLY A 271 23.40 4.50 -20.16
N ASP A 272 23.31 5.65 -20.85
CA ASP A 272 24.47 6.43 -21.29
C ASP A 272 25.18 7.16 -20.13
N ILE A 273 24.45 7.44 -19.04
CA ILE A 273 24.97 8.16 -17.86
C ILE A 273 24.57 7.45 -16.56
N SER A 274 25.49 7.42 -15.60
CA SER A 274 25.21 6.94 -14.24
C SER A 274 24.41 7.96 -13.41
N PHE A 275 23.82 7.52 -12.29
CA PHE A 275 23.04 8.40 -11.40
C PHE A 275 23.88 9.56 -10.84
N GLU A 276 25.15 9.30 -10.55
CA GLU A 276 26.09 10.33 -10.08
C GLU A 276 26.44 11.33 -11.19
N GLN A 277 26.40 10.96 -12.47
CA GLN A 277 26.72 11.86 -13.58
C GLN A 277 25.52 12.73 -14.01
N LEU A 278 24.31 12.38 -13.57
CA LEU A 278 23.05 13.01 -13.98
C LEU A 278 23.00 14.50 -13.60
N HIS A 279 23.53 14.85 -12.43
CA HIS A 279 23.55 16.24 -11.96
C HIS A 279 24.58 17.12 -12.69
N ASN A 280 25.71 16.54 -13.11
CA ASN A 280 26.72 17.24 -13.91
C ASN A 280 26.15 17.61 -15.28
N TYR A 281 25.42 16.70 -15.92
CA TYR A 281 24.76 16.98 -17.19
C TYR A 281 23.75 18.14 -17.13
N VAL A 282 23.05 18.30 -16.01
CA VAL A 282 22.01 19.34 -15.87
C VAL A 282 22.58 20.71 -15.49
N LEU A 283 23.66 20.74 -14.71
CA LEU A 283 24.18 21.98 -14.11
C LEU A 283 25.54 22.43 -14.67
N ASP A 284 26.27 21.56 -15.36
CA ASP A 284 27.46 21.99 -16.08
C ASP A 284 27.02 22.80 -17.31
N ASN A 285 27.67 23.95 -17.48
CA ASN A 285 27.47 24.87 -18.60
C ASN A 285 28.16 24.32 -19.85
#